data_AF-A0AAU1I6I6-F1
#
_entry.id   AF-A0AAU1I6I6-F1
#
_cell.length_a   1.000
_cell.length_b   1.000
_cell.length_c   1.000
_cell.angle_alpha   90.00
_cell.angle_beta   90.00
_cell.angle_gamma   90.00
#
_symmetry.space_group_name_H-M   'P 1'
#
loop_
_entity.id
_entity.type
_entity.pdbx_description
1 polymer ?
#
loop_
_entity_poly.entity_id
_entity_poly.type
_entity_poly.pdbx_seq_one_letter_code
_entity_poly.pdbx_strand_id
1 'polypeptide(L)'
;MAGKIGTPENGHNAWGQAVAAVALFAAIAAGLWVSEATSGNSGPPAATCSDEEPGKSTGRVTGKQLCEALLRPDLAELLGTPTETAKTAFGNDGSAGLEGGKDIPMPTAEVEFDTYTVTLSATYDDLPVAGAHDLLGEGEQRTVLDRPAVLYSDRTIRINFRLDGGDAEAGTGVPLRALMVAQDAKDGGGSYDVTLWRSDGMVPDDAVLLRVAEKILPTVPGWTAGS
;
A
#
# COMPACT_ATOMS: atom_id res chain seq x y z
N MET A 1 58.98 46.76 -17.49
CA MET A 1 58.18 46.38 -16.31
C MET A 1 56.97 47.31 -16.21
N ALA A 2 55.88 46.78 -15.65
CA ALA A 2 54.55 47.37 -15.43
C ALA A 2 53.60 47.41 -16.65
N GLY A 3 52.71 46.41 -16.69
CA GLY A 3 51.51 46.41 -17.50
C GLY A 3 50.37 47.19 -16.85
N LYS A 4 49.42 47.60 -17.69
CA LYS A 4 48.04 47.91 -17.30
C LYS A 4 47.14 47.18 -18.30
N ILE A 5 46.51 46.10 -17.82
CA ILE A 5 45.38 45.48 -18.50
C ILE A 5 44.17 46.32 -18.09
N GLY A 6 43.58 47.03 -19.05
CA GLY A 6 42.27 47.62 -18.87
C GLY A 6 41.22 46.51 -18.85
N THR A 7 40.44 46.44 -17.77
CA THR A 7 39.29 45.54 -17.65
C THR A 7 38.23 45.91 -18.70
N PRO A 8 37.69 44.97 -19.49
CA PRO A 8 36.46 45.23 -20.24
C PRO A 8 35.27 45.11 -19.29
N GLU A 9 34.52 46.19 -19.13
CA GLU A 9 33.20 46.19 -18.50
C GLU A 9 32.22 45.42 -19.38
N ASN A 10 31.78 44.24 -18.94
CA ASN A 10 30.63 43.55 -19.52
C ASN A 10 29.36 43.97 -18.77
N GLY A 11 28.69 44.98 -19.30
CA GLY A 11 27.33 45.36 -18.90
C GLY A 11 26.35 44.25 -19.32
N HIS A 12 26.04 43.36 -18.38
CA HIS A 12 24.99 42.36 -18.57
C HIS A 12 23.63 43.05 -18.54
N ASN A 13 22.98 43.03 -19.68
CA ASN A 13 21.71 43.63 -20.02
C ASN A 13 20.56 42.95 -19.28
N ALA A 14 20.29 43.41 -18.05
CA ALA A 14 19.17 43.01 -17.18
C ALA A 14 17.81 42.97 -17.90
N TRP A 15 17.63 43.77 -18.95
CA TRP A 15 16.45 43.76 -19.80
C TRP A 15 16.23 42.44 -20.55
N GLY A 16 17.28 41.77 -21.01
CA GLY A 16 17.18 40.50 -21.72
C GLY A 16 16.76 39.34 -20.82
N GLN A 17 17.19 39.37 -19.54
CA GLN A 17 16.80 38.37 -18.55
C GLN A 17 15.33 38.51 -18.12
N ALA A 18 14.83 39.75 -18.03
CA ALA A 18 13.42 39.98 -17.69
C ALA A 18 12.47 39.44 -18.77
N VAL A 19 12.80 39.63 -20.05
CA VAL A 19 11.99 39.11 -21.18
C VAL A 19 12.02 37.59 -21.25
N ALA A 20 13.18 36.97 -21.01
CA ALA A 20 13.30 35.51 -20.99
C ALA A 20 12.48 34.86 -19.86
N ALA A 21 12.48 35.48 -18.66
CA ALA A 21 11.68 35.01 -17.54
C ALA A 21 10.17 35.08 -17.84
N VAL A 22 9.69 36.20 -18.40
CA VAL A 22 8.27 36.37 -18.75
C VAL A 22 7.83 35.38 -19.83
N ALA A 23 8.67 35.13 -20.84
CA ALA A 23 8.39 34.14 -21.88
C ALA A 23 8.30 32.71 -21.31
N LEU A 24 9.19 32.35 -20.37
CA LEU A 24 9.15 31.06 -19.70
C LEU A 24 7.89 30.90 -18.85
N PHE A 25 7.51 31.90 -18.06
CA PHE A 25 6.28 31.85 -17.27
C PHE A 25 5.02 31.80 -18.15
N ALA A 26 5.00 32.51 -19.28
CA ALA A 26 3.90 32.43 -20.24
C ALA A 26 3.81 31.05 -20.90
N ALA A 27 4.94 30.42 -21.22
CA ALA A 27 4.99 29.06 -21.75
C ALA A 27 4.51 28.02 -20.73
N ILE A 28 4.91 28.16 -19.46
CA ILE A 28 4.44 27.29 -18.37
C ILE A 28 2.94 27.48 -18.15
N ALA A 29 2.45 28.73 -18.08
CA ALA A 29 1.04 29.01 -17.90
C ALA A 29 0.19 28.49 -19.06
N ALA A 30 0.66 28.61 -20.31
CA ALA A 30 0.00 28.04 -21.47
C ALA A 30 0.00 26.50 -21.45
N GLY A 31 1.12 25.88 -21.03
CA GLY A 31 1.20 24.43 -20.83
C GLY A 31 0.18 23.92 -19.80
N LEU A 32 0.06 24.62 -18.67
CA LEU A 32 -0.91 24.30 -17.61
C LEU A 32 -2.37 24.49 -18.08
N TRP A 33 -2.67 25.57 -18.82
CA TRP A 33 -4.01 25.80 -19.36
C TRP A 33 -4.43 24.74 -20.38
N VAL A 34 -3.50 24.27 -21.22
CA VAL A 34 -3.76 23.19 -22.18
C VAL A 34 -3.98 21.86 -21.46
N SER A 35 -3.27 21.57 -20.37
CA SER A 35 -3.51 20.36 -19.56
C SER A 35 -4.86 20.40 -18.83
N GLU A 36 -5.32 21.58 -18.40
CA GLU A 36 -6.62 21.70 -17.75
C GLU A 36 -7.76 21.52 -18.77
N ALA A 37 -7.60 22.02 -20.00
CA ALA A 37 -8.60 21.91 -21.06
C ALA A 37 -8.72 20.50 -21.66
N THR A 38 -7.67 19.67 -21.60
CA THR A 38 -7.73 18.25 -21.99
C THR A 38 -8.16 17.33 -20.85
N SER A 39 -8.23 17.83 -19.62
CA SER A 39 -8.83 17.13 -18.48
C SER A 39 -10.35 17.21 -18.57
N GLY A 40 -10.90 16.51 -19.58
CA GLY A 40 -12.34 16.32 -19.73
C GLY A 40 -12.96 15.69 -18.49
N ASN A 41 -14.24 16.03 -18.28
CA ASN A 41 -15.14 15.71 -17.16
C ASN A 41 -15.36 14.20 -16.87
N SER A 42 -14.30 13.44 -16.70
CA SER A 42 -14.32 12.06 -16.22
C SER A 42 -13.62 12.06 -14.87
N GLY A 43 -14.32 11.61 -13.83
CA GLY A 43 -13.70 11.42 -12.51
C GLY A 43 -12.46 10.52 -12.59
N PRO A 44 -11.66 10.43 -11.51
CA PRO A 44 -10.50 9.55 -11.47
C PRO A 44 -10.86 8.14 -11.99
N PRO A 45 -10.02 7.52 -12.84
CA PRO A 45 -10.28 6.16 -13.29
C PRO A 45 -10.44 5.25 -12.08
N ALA A 46 -11.35 4.27 -12.19
CA ALA A 46 -11.52 3.27 -11.15
C ALA A 46 -10.18 2.61 -10.82
N ALA A 47 -9.90 2.38 -9.54
CA ALA A 47 -8.69 1.68 -9.14
C ALA A 47 -8.65 0.30 -9.83
N THR A 48 -7.49 -0.04 -10.38
CA THR A 48 -7.26 -1.33 -11.04
C THR A 48 -5.99 -1.95 -10.49
N CYS A 49 -6.03 -3.25 -10.22
CA CYS A 49 -4.84 -4.00 -9.87
C CYS A 49 -3.87 -3.97 -11.07
N SER A 50 -2.70 -3.37 -10.86
CA SER A 50 -1.69 -3.24 -11.91
C SER A 50 -1.09 -4.60 -12.25
N ASP A 51 -0.80 -4.81 -13.54
CA ASP A 51 -0.05 -5.98 -13.99
C ASP A 51 1.42 -5.84 -13.55
N GLU A 52 1.87 -6.70 -12.65
CA GLU A 52 3.30 -6.99 -12.51
C GLU A 52 3.71 -8.01 -13.58
N GLU A 53 4.97 -7.96 -14.02
CA GLU A 53 5.49 -8.96 -14.95
C GLU A 53 5.35 -10.36 -14.30
N PRO A 54 4.66 -11.31 -14.94
CA PRO A 54 4.38 -12.59 -14.32
C PRO A 54 5.68 -13.32 -14.01
N GLY A 55 5.96 -13.48 -12.72
CA GLY A 55 7.00 -14.37 -12.23
C GLY A 55 6.74 -15.83 -12.62
N LYS A 56 7.75 -16.69 -12.49
CA LYS A 56 7.56 -18.14 -12.68
C LYS A 56 6.46 -18.64 -11.76
N SER A 57 5.57 -19.51 -12.26
CA SER A 57 4.57 -20.18 -11.43
C SER A 57 5.27 -20.96 -10.30
N THR A 58 5.06 -20.53 -9.06
CA THR A 58 5.68 -21.10 -7.86
C THR A 58 4.71 -21.92 -7.01
N GLY A 59 3.46 -22.08 -7.44
CA GLY A 59 2.39 -22.67 -6.62
C GLY A 59 1.90 -21.77 -5.48
N ARG A 60 2.33 -20.50 -5.47
CA ARG A 60 1.95 -19.46 -4.51
C ARG A 60 1.01 -18.47 -5.18
N VAL A 61 0.18 -17.80 -4.38
CA VAL A 61 -0.56 -16.63 -4.87
C VAL A 61 0.36 -15.47 -5.16
N THR A 62 0.02 -14.66 -6.16
CA THR A 62 0.73 -13.41 -6.48
C THR A 62 0.05 -12.20 -5.83
N GLY A 63 0.76 -11.09 -5.69
CA GLY A 63 0.21 -9.81 -5.23
C GLY A 63 -0.97 -9.37 -6.11
N LYS A 64 -0.90 -9.59 -7.42
CA LYS A 64 -2.04 -9.35 -8.33
C LYS A 64 -3.27 -10.18 -7.95
N GLN A 65 -3.11 -11.47 -7.71
CA GLN A 65 -4.21 -12.35 -7.32
C GLN A 65 -4.82 -11.94 -5.97
N LEU A 66 -3.98 -11.51 -5.03
CA LEU A 66 -4.44 -10.94 -3.76
C LEU A 66 -5.20 -9.63 -3.99
N CYS A 67 -4.73 -8.76 -4.87
CA CYS A 67 -5.39 -7.51 -5.20
C CYS A 67 -6.75 -7.75 -5.86
N GLU A 68 -6.85 -8.70 -6.79
CA GLU A 68 -8.13 -9.09 -7.40
C GLU A 68 -9.12 -9.67 -6.39
N ALA A 69 -8.63 -10.44 -5.41
CA ALA A 69 -9.46 -10.95 -4.31
C ALA A 69 -9.92 -9.86 -3.34
N LEU A 70 -9.07 -8.87 -3.09
CA LEU A 70 -9.31 -7.75 -2.18
C LEU A 70 -10.22 -6.68 -2.81
N LEU A 71 -9.93 -6.25 -4.05
CA LEU A 71 -10.64 -5.20 -4.80
C LEU A 71 -12.00 -5.67 -5.31
N ARG A 72 -12.92 -5.90 -4.38
CA ARG A 72 -14.29 -6.31 -4.66
C ARG A 72 -15.23 -5.10 -4.75
N PRO A 73 -16.31 -5.20 -5.56
CA PRO A 73 -17.30 -4.12 -5.66
C PRO A 73 -18.06 -3.86 -4.36
N ASP A 74 -18.17 -4.86 -3.48
CA ASP A 74 -18.84 -4.76 -2.17
C ASP A 74 -17.89 -4.36 -1.03
N LEU A 75 -16.59 -4.15 -1.27
CA LEU A 75 -15.63 -3.88 -0.19
C LEU A 75 -15.98 -2.61 0.61
N ALA A 76 -16.36 -1.53 -0.08
CA ALA A 76 -16.78 -0.30 0.58
C ALA A 76 -18.01 -0.50 1.48
N GLU A 77 -18.97 -1.32 1.05
CA GLU A 77 -20.13 -1.69 1.87
C GLU A 77 -19.72 -2.53 3.09
N LEU A 78 -18.80 -3.49 2.91
CA LEU A 78 -18.26 -4.30 4.00
C LEU A 78 -17.53 -3.44 5.04
N LEU A 79 -16.89 -2.35 4.63
CA LEU A 79 -16.22 -1.37 5.51
C LEU A 79 -17.19 -0.39 6.19
N GLY A 80 -18.46 -0.38 5.80
CA GLY A 80 -19.47 0.55 6.31
C GLY A 80 -19.41 1.93 5.65
N THR A 81 -18.74 2.05 4.51
CA THR A 81 -18.63 3.29 3.72
C THR A 81 -19.10 3.07 2.28
N PRO A 82 -20.37 2.65 2.05
CA PRO A 82 -20.86 2.21 0.73
C PRO A 82 -20.83 3.28 -0.38
N THR A 83 -20.65 4.54 -0.03
CA THR A 83 -20.53 5.64 -1.01
C THR A 83 -19.08 5.91 -1.44
N GLU A 84 -18.09 5.32 -0.77
CA GLU A 84 -16.68 5.50 -1.10
C GLU A 84 -16.29 4.64 -2.30
N THR A 85 -15.36 5.15 -3.09
CA THR A 85 -14.71 4.41 -4.18
C THR A 85 -13.24 4.22 -3.83
N ALA A 86 -12.67 3.07 -4.19
CA ALA A 86 -11.26 2.83 -4.01
C ALA A 86 -10.45 3.88 -4.79
N LYS A 87 -9.53 4.57 -4.10
CA LYS A 87 -8.60 5.54 -4.67
C LYS A 87 -7.46 4.85 -5.38
N THR A 88 -6.89 3.85 -4.71
CA THR A 88 -5.74 3.09 -5.18
C THR A 88 -5.99 1.62 -4.90
N ALA A 89 -5.44 0.78 -5.77
CA ALA A 89 -5.42 -0.66 -5.59
C ALA A 89 -4.16 -1.18 -6.27
N PHE A 90 -3.34 -1.92 -5.54
CA PHE A 90 -2.15 -2.52 -6.11
C PHE A 90 -1.81 -3.82 -5.41
N GLY A 91 -1.08 -4.66 -6.11
CA GLY A 91 -0.48 -5.87 -5.57
C GLY A 91 1.00 -5.88 -5.88
N ASN A 92 1.80 -6.50 -5.01
CA ASN A 92 3.21 -6.78 -5.27
C ASN A 92 3.64 -8.16 -4.80
N ASP A 93 4.58 -8.77 -5.51
CA ASP A 93 5.22 -10.04 -5.17
C ASP A 93 6.46 -9.85 -4.27
N GLY A 94 6.27 -9.17 -3.13
CA GLY A 94 7.32 -8.90 -2.15
C GLY A 94 7.90 -10.15 -1.47
N SER A 95 9.00 -9.94 -0.74
CA SER A 95 9.60 -10.94 0.14
C SER A 95 10.21 -10.28 1.37
N ALA A 96 10.34 -11.03 2.46
CA ALA A 96 11.08 -10.62 3.63
C ALA A 96 12.19 -11.63 3.95
N GLY A 97 13.36 -11.12 4.32
CA GLY A 97 14.50 -11.93 4.69
C GLY A 97 15.42 -11.15 5.62
N LEU A 98 16.15 -11.87 6.47
CA LEU A 98 17.27 -11.27 7.21
C LEU A 98 18.51 -11.27 6.32
N GLU A 99 19.42 -10.32 6.53
CA GLU A 99 20.68 -10.25 5.80
C GLU A 99 21.46 -11.59 5.94
N GLY A 100 21.74 -12.25 4.82
CA GLY A 100 22.38 -13.57 4.77
C GLY A 100 21.44 -14.78 4.96
N GLY A 101 20.14 -14.55 5.10
CA GLY A 101 19.09 -15.57 5.17
C GLY A 101 18.44 -15.89 3.82
N LYS A 102 17.50 -16.82 3.83
CA LYS A 102 16.63 -17.11 2.69
C LYS A 102 15.44 -16.16 2.71
N ASP A 103 15.15 -15.53 1.58
CA ASP A 103 13.95 -14.71 1.42
C ASP A 103 12.68 -15.58 1.51
N ILE A 104 11.76 -15.13 2.35
CA ILE A 104 10.42 -15.66 2.51
C ILE A 104 9.49 -14.84 1.61
N PRO A 105 8.85 -15.45 0.60
CA PRO A 105 7.87 -14.76 -0.22
C PRO A 105 6.72 -14.23 0.64
N MET A 106 6.38 -12.97 0.44
CA MET A 106 5.29 -12.27 1.12
C MET A 106 4.56 -11.40 0.09
N PRO A 107 3.80 -12.00 -0.86
CA PRO A 107 2.95 -11.23 -1.74
C PRO A 107 1.95 -10.43 -0.92
N THR A 108 1.71 -9.19 -1.33
CA THR A 108 0.81 -8.27 -0.65
C THR A 108 -0.09 -7.56 -1.65
N ALA A 109 -1.26 -7.15 -1.19
CA ALA A 109 -2.15 -6.28 -1.90
C ALA A 109 -2.76 -5.25 -0.96
N GLU A 110 -2.98 -4.05 -1.47
CA GLU A 110 -3.55 -2.94 -0.72
C GLU A 110 -4.64 -2.27 -1.55
N VAL A 111 -5.74 -1.90 -0.88
CA VAL A 111 -6.80 -1.07 -1.43
C VAL A 111 -7.07 0.08 -0.46
N GLU A 112 -6.96 1.30 -0.97
CA GLU A 112 -7.15 2.53 -0.22
C GLU A 112 -8.50 3.18 -0.58
N PHE A 113 -9.24 3.57 0.45
CA PHE A 113 -10.42 4.42 0.37
C PHE A 113 -10.16 5.74 1.11
N ASP A 114 -11.14 6.65 1.11
CA ASP A 114 -11.04 7.89 1.90
C ASP A 114 -10.87 7.60 3.41
N THR A 115 -11.67 6.68 3.95
CA THR A 115 -11.69 6.41 5.39
C THR A 115 -10.75 5.29 5.81
N TYR A 116 -10.60 4.26 4.97
CA TYR A 116 -9.93 3.02 5.32
C TYR A 116 -8.87 2.62 4.31
N THR A 117 -7.84 1.97 4.81
CA THR A 117 -6.93 1.18 3.99
C THR A 117 -6.98 -0.26 4.47
N VAL A 118 -7.11 -1.17 3.50
CA VAL A 118 -7.16 -2.61 3.73
C VAL A 118 -5.97 -3.24 3.03
N THR A 119 -5.26 -4.10 3.73
CA THR A 119 -4.16 -4.88 3.16
C THR A 119 -4.45 -6.37 3.31
N LEU A 120 -4.15 -7.15 2.28
CA LEU A 120 -4.16 -8.60 2.28
C LEU A 120 -2.76 -9.09 1.90
N SER A 121 -2.12 -9.85 2.78
CA SER A 121 -0.84 -10.49 2.50
C SER A 121 -0.91 -12.00 2.69
N ALA A 122 -0.03 -12.73 2.03
CA ALA A 122 0.18 -14.15 2.28
C ALA A 122 1.64 -14.40 2.66
N THR A 123 1.88 -15.26 3.65
CA THR A 123 3.23 -15.61 4.11
C THR A 123 3.46 -17.11 3.97
N TYR A 124 4.68 -17.50 3.58
CA TYR A 124 5.09 -18.90 3.36
C TYR A 124 6.36 -19.22 4.16
N ASP A 125 6.28 -19.08 5.48
CA ASP A 125 7.39 -19.15 6.44
C ASP A 125 7.50 -20.50 7.16
N ASP A 126 6.65 -21.47 6.82
CA ASP A 126 6.53 -22.77 7.47
C ASP A 126 6.10 -22.68 8.95
N LEU A 127 5.52 -21.55 9.38
CA LEU A 127 5.06 -21.33 10.77
C LEU A 127 3.54 -21.51 10.93
N PRO A 128 3.09 -22.30 11.92
CA PRO A 128 1.67 -22.47 12.22
C PRO A 128 1.10 -21.25 12.96
N VAL A 129 -0.12 -20.84 12.58
CA VAL A 129 -0.85 -19.72 13.17
C VAL A 129 -1.26 -19.99 14.62
N ALA A 130 -1.56 -21.24 14.98
CA ALA A 130 -1.89 -21.60 16.36
C ALA A 130 -0.78 -21.20 17.36
N GLY A 131 0.49 -21.23 16.93
CA GLY A 131 1.63 -20.81 17.74
C GLY A 131 1.90 -19.30 17.71
N ALA A 132 1.28 -18.54 16.80
CA ALA A 132 1.58 -17.12 16.60
C ALA A 132 1.09 -16.24 17.77
N HIS A 133 0.02 -16.63 18.46
CA HIS A 133 -0.54 -15.84 19.57
C HIS A 133 0.48 -15.56 20.70
N ASP A 134 1.38 -16.51 20.98
CA ASP A 134 2.43 -16.37 22.00
C ASP A 134 3.47 -15.30 21.62
N LEU A 135 3.66 -15.08 20.31
CA LEU A 135 4.62 -14.11 19.76
C LEU A 135 4.01 -12.72 19.58
N LEU A 136 2.70 -12.66 19.31
CA LEU A 136 1.96 -11.43 19.03
C LEU A 136 1.46 -10.71 20.30
N GLY A 137 1.83 -11.22 21.50
CA GLY A 137 1.49 -10.61 22.78
C GLY A 137 0.01 -10.77 23.12
N GLU A 138 -0.76 -9.68 23.03
CA GLU A 138 -2.22 -9.65 23.30
C GLU A 138 -3.03 -10.21 22.11
N GLY A 139 -2.55 -11.26 21.46
CA GLY A 139 -3.21 -11.92 20.35
C GLY A 139 -4.37 -12.80 20.83
N GLU A 140 -5.57 -12.59 20.28
CA GLU A 140 -6.74 -13.40 20.59
C GLU A 140 -6.87 -14.55 19.60
N GLN A 141 -6.66 -15.78 20.09
CA GLN A 141 -6.91 -16.98 19.30
C GLN A 141 -8.39 -17.14 18.97
N ARG A 142 -8.67 -17.54 17.74
CA ARG A 142 -10.01 -17.84 17.24
C ARG A 142 -9.98 -18.79 16.06
N THR A 143 -11.16 -19.08 15.54
CA THR A 143 -11.34 -19.84 14.30
C THR A 143 -12.09 -18.98 13.30
N VAL A 144 -11.58 -18.92 12.07
CA VAL A 144 -12.20 -18.18 10.96
C VAL A 144 -12.26 -19.12 9.76
N LEU A 145 -13.46 -19.35 9.23
CA LEU A 145 -13.67 -20.25 8.09
C LEU A 145 -13.03 -21.65 8.31
N ASP A 146 -13.24 -22.21 9.50
CA ASP A 146 -12.71 -23.51 9.95
C ASP A 146 -11.17 -23.61 9.97
N ARG A 147 -10.48 -22.46 10.07
CA ARG A 147 -9.02 -22.38 10.16
C ARG A 147 -8.57 -21.67 11.44
N PRO A 148 -7.43 -22.07 12.03
CA PRO A 148 -6.81 -21.32 13.11
C PRO A 148 -6.54 -19.88 12.70
N ALA A 149 -6.84 -18.95 13.60
CA ALA A 149 -6.65 -17.54 13.38
C ALA A 149 -6.27 -16.81 14.66
N VAL A 150 -5.56 -15.69 14.53
CA VAL A 150 -5.20 -14.80 15.64
C VAL A 150 -5.57 -13.38 15.26
N LEU A 151 -6.41 -12.76 16.08
CA LEU A 151 -6.70 -11.33 16.00
C LEU A 151 -5.71 -10.56 16.87
N TYR A 152 -5.07 -9.53 16.36
CA TYR A 152 -4.11 -8.75 17.12
C TYR A 152 -4.12 -7.26 16.77
N SER A 153 -3.50 -6.48 17.65
CA SER A 153 -3.34 -5.03 17.50
C SER A 153 -1.94 -4.72 17.02
N ASP A 154 -1.80 -3.78 16.10
CA ASP A 154 -0.51 -3.21 15.74
C ASP A 154 -0.67 -1.72 15.39
N ARG A 155 0.35 -1.09 14.81
CA ARG A 155 0.33 0.31 14.36
C ARG A 155 1.06 0.43 13.03
N THR A 156 0.56 1.30 12.16
CA THR A 156 1.26 1.65 10.93
C THR A 156 2.58 2.38 11.25
N ILE A 157 3.46 2.51 10.26
CA ILE A 157 4.68 3.29 10.38
C ILE A 157 4.43 4.67 9.77
N ARG A 158 4.71 5.74 10.54
CA ARG A 158 4.73 7.10 10.02
C ARG A 158 6.13 7.43 9.56
N ILE A 159 6.28 7.86 8.30
CA ILE A 159 7.54 8.38 7.76
C ILE A 159 7.38 9.88 7.53
N ASN A 160 8.31 10.67 8.06
CA ASN A 160 8.37 12.12 7.88
C ASN A 160 9.57 12.48 6.99
N PHE A 161 9.28 12.96 5.78
CA PHE A 161 10.31 13.40 4.85
C PHE A 161 10.58 14.89 5.04
N ARG A 162 11.84 15.26 5.28
CA ARG A 162 12.21 16.66 5.37
C ARG A 162 12.56 17.20 3.99
N LEU A 163 11.88 18.28 3.58
CA LEU A 163 12.12 18.93 2.27
C LEU A 163 13.39 19.79 2.24
N ASP A 164 14.12 19.89 3.35
CA ASP A 164 15.40 20.58 3.46
C ASP A 164 16.60 19.67 3.12
N GLY A 165 16.34 18.44 2.65
CA GLY A 165 17.37 17.46 2.30
C GLY A 165 17.95 16.71 3.49
N GLY A 166 17.36 16.86 4.68
CA GLY A 166 17.68 16.02 5.84
C GLY A 166 17.13 14.60 5.73
N ASP A 167 17.63 13.72 6.60
CA ASP A 167 17.18 12.32 6.66
C ASP A 167 15.69 12.21 7.01
N ALA A 168 15.05 11.16 6.50
CA ALA A 168 13.67 10.83 6.83
C ALA A 168 13.59 10.27 8.26
N GLU A 169 12.58 10.71 9.02
CA GLU A 169 12.33 10.22 10.37
C GLU A 169 11.18 9.20 10.36
N ALA A 170 11.40 8.03 10.93
CA ALA A 170 10.37 7.02 11.14
C ALA A 170 9.82 7.08 12.57
N GLY A 171 8.51 6.89 12.72
CA GLY A 171 7.86 6.85 14.02
C GLY A 171 6.57 6.04 14.00
N THR A 172 5.92 5.95 15.15
CA THR A 172 4.66 5.22 15.29
C THR A 172 3.52 5.94 14.59
N GLY A 173 2.83 5.21 13.71
CA GLY A 173 1.65 5.66 12.97
C GLY A 173 0.34 5.39 13.69
N VAL A 174 -0.72 5.21 12.90
CA VAL A 174 -2.09 5.05 13.40
C VAL A 174 -2.35 3.62 13.88
N PRO A 175 -3.34 3.40 14.76
CA PRO A 175 -3.75 2.05 15.16
C PRO A 175 -4.17 1.21 13.94
N LEU A 176 -3.76 -0.06 13.97
CA LEU A 176 -4.07 -1.06 12.97
C LEU A 176 -4.65 -2.30 13.66
N ARG A 177 -5.66 -2.91 13.04
CA ARG A 177 -6.21 -4.21 13.44
C ARG A 177 -5.82 -5.24 12.40
N ALA A 178 -5.36 -6.39 12.85
CA ALA A 178 -4.89 -7.46 11.98
C ALA A 178 -5.50 -8.80 12.37
N LEU A 179 -5.82 -9.59 11.36
CA LEU A 179 -6.32 -10.95 11.50
C LEU A 179 -5.44 -11.88 10.67
N MET A 180 -4.64 -12.67 11.37
CA MET A 180 -3.84 -13.76 10.80
C MET A 180 -4.70 -15.01 10.71
N VAL A 181 -4.78 -15.65 9.54
CA VAL A 181 -5.57 -16.87 9.31
C VAL A 181 -4.72 -17.90 8.60
N ALA A 182 -4.76 -19.15 9.05
CA ALA A 182 -3.99 -20.23 8.43
C ALA A 182 -4.41 -20.47 6.96
N GLN A 183 -3.41 -20.72 6.10
CA GLN A 183 -3.61 -21.03 4.68
C GLN A 183 -4.29 -22.38 4.42
N ASP A 184 -4.35 -23.26 5.41
CA ASP A 184 -5.15 -24.48 5.39
C ASP A 184 -5.69 -24.85 6.78
N ALA A 185 -6.68 -25.73 6.83
CA ALA A 185 -7.31 -26.18 8.07
C ALA A 185 -6.39 -27.03 8.97
N LYS A 186 -5.25 -27.50 8.44
CA LYS A 186 -4.26 -28.28 9.20
C LYS A 186 -3.18 -27.39 9.83
N ASP A 187 -3.21 -26.08 9.55
CA ASP A 187 -2.23 -25.12 10.02
C ASP A 187 -0.80 -25.47 9.57
N GLY A 188 -0.65 -25.79 8.29
CA GLY A 188 0.56 -26.41 7.73
C GLY A 188 1.82 -25.55 7.62
N GLY A 189 1.79 -24.27 7.99
CA GLY A 189 2.98 -23.41 7.95
C GLY A 189 2.89 -22.18 7.02
N GLY A 190 1.75 -21.51 6.99
CA GLY A 190 1.60 -20.27 6.25
C GLY A 190 0.31 -19.55 6.62
N SER A 191 0.29 -18.24 6.46
CA SER A 191 -0.84 -17.39 6.82
C SER A 191 -1.34 -16.56 5.65
N TYR A 192 -2.59 -16.13 5.76
CA TYR A 192 -3.08 -14.90 5.19
C TYR A 192 -3.26 -13.89 6.32
N ASP A 193 -2.79 -12.67 6.12
CA ASP A 193 -2.96 -11.57 7.05
C ASP A 193 -3.84 -10.50 6.41
N VAL A 194 -5.00 -10.27 7.01
CA VAL A 194 -5.91 -9.18 6.64
C VAL A 194 -5.70 -8.07 7.65
N THR A 195 -5.34 -6.88 7.19
CA THR A 195 -5.17 -5.72 8.06
C THR A 195 -6.08 -4.59 7.65
N LEU A 196 -6.48 -3.80 8.64
CA LEU A 196 -7.36 -2.66 8.51
C LEU A 196 -6.82 -1.52 9.36
N TRP A 197 -6.75 -0.33 8.79
CA TRP A 197 -6.49 0.90 9.53
C TRP A 197 -7.29 2.07 8.96
N ARG A 198 -7.45 3.13 9.75
CA ARG A 198 -8.26 4.30 9.40
C ARG A 198 -7.42 5.54 9.20
N SER A 199 -7.73 6.31 8.15
CA SER A 199 -7.08 7.58 7.83
C SER A 199 -7.28 8.65 8.92
N ASP A 200 -8.36 8.55 9.69
CA ASP A 200 -8.65 9.46 10.81
C ASP A 200 -7.98 9.07 12.14
N GLY A 201 -7.22 7.96 12.16
CA GLY A 201 -6.49 7.49 13.33
C GLY A 201 -7.34 6.82 14.42
N MET A 202 -8.65 6.64 14.21
CA MET A 202 -9.47 5.84 15.12
C MET A 202 -9.11 4.34 15.01
N VAL A 203 -9.35 3.60 16.09
CA VAL A 203 -9.15 2.15 16.11
C VAL A 203 -10.26 1.48 15.28
N PRO A 204 -9.93 0.69 14.25
CA PRO A 204 -10.92 -0.09 13.50
C PRO A 204 -11.68 -1.10 14.37
N ASP A 205 -12.92 -1.41 13.96
CA ASP A 205 -13.76 -2.40 14.63
C ASP A 205 -13.41 -3.83 14.17
N ASP A 206 -13.19 -4.74 15.12
CA ASP A 206 -12.85 -6.13 14.88
C ASP A 206 -13.96 -6.90 14.13
N ALA A 207 -15.23 -6.52 14.33
CA ALA A 207 -16.34 -7.12 13.60
C ALA A 207 -16.36 -6.70 12.12
N VAL A 208 -15.83 -5.52 11.79
CA VAL A 208 -15.62 -5.08 10.40
C VAL A 208 -14.52 -5.92 9.77
N LEU A 209 -13.38 -6.03 10.46
CA LEU A 209 -12.24 -6.82 9.98
C LEU A 209 -12.61 -8.29 9.73
N LEU A 210 -13.33 -8.92 10.66
CA LEU A 210 -13.76 -10.31 10.53
C LEU A 210 -14.70 -10.50 9.33
N ARG A 211 -15.70 -9.62 9.17
CA ARG A 211 -16.62 -9.66 8.02
C ARG A 211 -15.90 -9.49 6.70
N VAL A 212 -14.92 -8.59 6.63
CA VAL A 212 -14.09 -8.39 5.43
C VAL A 212 -13.29 -9.66 5.11
N ALA A 213 -12.61 -10.23 6.10
CA ALA A 213 -11.83 -11.45 5.94
C ALA A 213 -12.69 -12.65 5.48
N GLU A 214 -13.86 -12.86 6.08
CA GLU A 214 -14.80 -13.93 5.71
C GLU A 214 -15.28 -13.86 4.27
N LYS A 215 -15.31 -12.66 3.67
CA LYS A 215 -15.73 -12.44 2.28
C LYS A 215 -14.59 -12.51 1.28
N ILE A 216 -13.39 -12.09 1.68
CA ILE A 216 -12.24 -12.01 0.79
C ILE A 216 -11.49 -13.34 0.73
N LEU A 217 -11.19 -13.95 1.88
CA LEU A 217 -10.35 -15.14 1.95
C LEU A 217 -10.85 -16.30 1.07
N PRO A 218 -12.16 -16.61 1.00
CA PRO A 218 -12.66 -17.65 0.11
C PRO A 218 -12.46 -17.40 -1.39
N THR A 219 -12.17 -16.16 -1.77
CA THR A 219 -11.94 -15.78 -3.18
C THR A 219 -10.47 -15.82 -3.59
N VAL A 220 -9.56 -16.00 -2.62
CA VAL A 220 -8.13 -16.13 -2.90
C VAL A 220 -7.86 -17.44 -3.65
N PRO A 221 -7.11 -17.42 -4.77
CA PRO A 221 -6.79 -18.64 -5.50
C PRO A 221 -6.10 -19.68 -4.62
N GLY A 222 -6.55 -20.93 -4.71
CA GLY A 222 -6.03 -22.03 -3.87
C GLY A 222 -6.75 -22.18 -2.52
N TRP A 223 -7.71 -21.31 -2.20
CA TRP A 223 -8.56 -21.51 -1.02
C TRP A 223 -9.42 -22.77 -1.18
N THR A 224 -9.13 -23.79 -0.37
CA THR A 224 -9.97 -24.98 -0.26
C THR A 224 -10.91 -24.82 0.94
N ALA A 225 -12.22 -24.87 0.69
CA ALA A 225 -13.20 -24.93 1.78
C ALA A 225 -12.92 -26.19 2.61
N GLY A 226 -12.87 -26.04 3.93
CA GLY A 226 -12.68 -27.17 4.84
C GLY A 226 -13.74 -28.25 4.55
N SER A 227 -13.27 -29.49 4.39
CA SER A 227 -14.10 -30.69 4.24
C SER A 227 -14.50 -31.27 5.59
#